data_AF-A0A9J6FNB9-F1
#
_entry.id   AF-A0A9J6FNB9-F1
#
_cell.length_a   1.000
_cell.length_b   1.000
_cell.length_c   1.000
_cell.angle_alpha   90.00
_cell.angle_beta   90.00
_cell.angle_gamma   90.00
#
_symmetry.space_group_name_H-M   'P 1'
#
loop_
_entity.id
_entity.type
_entity.pdbx_description
1 polymer ?
#
loop_
_entity_poly.entity_id
_entity_poly.type
_entity_poly.pdbx_seq_one_letter_code
_entity_poly.pdbx_strand_id
1 'polypeptide(L)'
;MENILNARRRAKHPDYTSVAAPSQGKPTSPPRASPAPRLPESDFKIFYQPRDGLRPASWSDRQIAYGLQAASRIPEGIFNHQVIIQVQAIQNLVVASTPNEDCAEALHHVTTLQLGAVTYKVLSYLKHFPETVK
;
A
#
# COMPACT_ATOMS: atom_id res chain seq x y z
N MET A 1 -1.52 -54.40 -63.49
CA MET A 1 -2.08 -54.56 -62.14
C MET A 1 -2.84 -53.28 -61.85
N GLU A 2 -4.09 -53.15 -62.30
CA GLU A 2 -5.31 -53.67 -61.62
C GLU A 2 -5.41 -53.04 -60.21
N ASN A 3 -6.46 -52.33 -59.81
CA ASN A 3 -7.86 -52.57 -60.09
C ASN A 3 -8.70 -51.28 -59.89
N ILE A 4 -9.69 -51.11 -60.77
CA ILE A 4 -10.81 -50.19 -60.64
C ILE A 4 -11.89 -50.90 -59.81
N LEU A 5 -12.51 -50.22 -58.84
CA LEU A 5 -13.91 -50.42 -58.39
C LEU A 5 -14.16 -49.37 -57.29
N ASN A 6 -14.79 -48.22 -57.51
CA ASN A 6 -16.11 -47.90 -58.04
C ASN A 6 -17.29 -48.41 -57.19
N ALA A 7 -18.16 -47.45 -56.84
CA ALA A 7 -19.57 -47.57 -56.46
C ALA A 7 -19.86 -47.89 -54.96
N ARG A 8 -20.78 -47.25 -54.22
CA ARG A 8 -22.05 -46.58 -54.57
C ARG A 8 -22.48 -45.55 -53.50
N ARG A 9 -22.83 -44.34 -53.97
CA ARG A 9 -24.06 -43.56 -53.70
C ARG A 9 -24.82 -43.81 -52.38
N ARG A 10 -24.94 -42.77 -51.53
CA ARG A 10 -26.18 -41.97 -51.27
C ARG A 10 -25.92 -41.03 -50.07
N ALA A 11 -25.89 -39.73 -50.32
CA ALA A 11 -26.98 -38.80 -49.99
C ALA A 11 -27.10 -38.45 -48.48
N LYS A 12 -26.64 -37.26 -48.10
CA LYS A 12 -27.46 -36.10 -47.69
C LYS A 12 -26.57 -35.05 -47.02
N HIS A 13 -26.63 -33.82 -47.52
CA HIS A 13 -26.21 -32.59 -46.85
C HIS A 13 -27.36 -32.16 -45.91
N PRO A 14 -27.22 -31.17 -44.99
CA PRO A 14 -26.13 -30.77 -44.09
C PRO A 14 -26.53 -30.97 -42.60
N ASP A 15 -25.61 -30.83 -41.64
CA ASP A 15 -25.96 -30.10 -40.41
C ASP A 15 -24.71 -29.50 -39.74
N TYR A 16 -24.82 -28.23 -39.40
CA TYR A 16 -23.76 -27.39 -38.83
C TYR A 16 -23.57 -27.76 -37.36
N THR A 17 -22.61 -28.64 -37.03
CA THR A 17 -22.21 -28.81 -35.62
C THR A 17 -21.12 -27.80 -35.27
N SER A 18 -21.59 -26.68 -34.73
CA SER A 18 -20.80 -25.66 -34.05
C SER A 18 -19.94 -26.30 -32.94
N VAL A 19 -18.61 -26.27 -33.10
CA VAL A 19 -17.67 -26.61 -32.03
C VAL A 19 -17.59 -25.42 -31.07
N ALA A 20 -18.11 -25.61 -29.86
CA ALA A 20 -18.08 -24.63 -28.80
C ALA A 20 -16.63 -24.20 -28.50
N ALA A 21 -16.35 -22.91 -28.71
CA ALA A 21 -15.11 -22.28 -28.25
C ALA A 21 -15.09 -22.23 -26.71
N PRO A 22 -13.92 -22.41 -26.08
CA PRO A 22 -13.80 -22.34 -24.63
C PRO A 22 -14.15 -20.95 -24.13
N SER A 23 -15.10 -20.88 -23.21
CA SER A 23 -15.57 -19.68 -22.53
C SER A 23 -14.40 -18.85 -22.00
N GLN A 24 -14.20 -17.65 -22.57
CA GLN A 24 -13.31 -16.64 -22.02
C GLN A 24 -13.73 -16.33 -20.57
N GLY A 25 -12.89 -16.74 -19.62
CA GLY A 25 -13.01 -16.35 -18.23
C GLY A 25 -13.03 -14.82 -18.13
N LYS A 26 -14.10 -14.28 -17.55
CA LYS A 26 -14.23 -12.86 -17.21
C LYS A 26 -13.00 -12.45 -16.39
N PRO A 27 -12.27 -11.38 -16.74
CA PRO A 27 -11.18 -10.90 -15.89
C PRO A 27 -11.77 -10.54 -14.51
N THR A 28 -11.39 -11.30 -13.49
CA THR A 28 -11.72 -11.00 -12.11
C THR A 28 -10.96 -9.74 -11.72
N SER A 29 -11.69 -8.65 -11.53
CA SER A 29 -11.12 -7.43 -10.97
C SER A 29 -10.34 -7.78 -9.70
N PRO A 30 -9.10 -7.28 -9.51
CA PRO A 30 -8.35 -7.55 -8.30
C PRO A 30 -9.18 -7.08 -7.09
N PRO A 31 -9.15 -7.80 -5.96
CA PRO A 31 -9.87 -7.41 -4.76
C PRO A 31 -9.49 -5.97 -4.41
N ARG A 32 -10.51 -5.11 -4.32
CA ARG A 32 -10.34 -3.72 -3.91
C ARG A 32 -9.76 -3.75 -2.50
N ALA A 33 -8.48 -3.38 -2.36
CA ALA A 33 -7.84 -3.29 -1.05
C ALA A 33 -8.71 -2.40 -0.15
N SER A 34 -9.04 -2.90 1.04
CA SER A 34 -9.74 -2.11 2.04
C SER A 34 -8.95 -0.82 2.28
N PRO A 35 -9.60 0.35 2.30
CA PRO A 35 -8.91 1.59 2.60
C PRO A 35 -8.26 1.47 3.98
N ALA A 36 -7.02 1.97 4.09
CA ALA A 36 -6.34 2.03 5.38
C ALA A 36 -7.22 2.76 6.40
N PRO A 37 -7.22 2.33 7.68
CA PRO A 37 -7.99 3.01 8.72
C PRO A 37 -7.60 4.48 8.78
N ARG A 38 -8.60 5.34 9.00
CA ARG A 38 -8.36 6.79 9.12
C ARG A 38 -7.69 7.08 10.46
N LEU A 39 -6.70 7.97 10.43
CA LEU A 39 -6.09 8.49 11.66
C LEU A 39 -7.12 9.32 12.46
N PRO A 40 -7.03 9.36 13.80
CA PRO A 40 -7.91 10.20 14.62
C PRO A 40 -7.86 11.66 14.16
N GLU A 41 -9.01 12.33 14.09
CA GLU A 41 -9.09 13.68 13.48
C GLU A 41 -8.40 14.74 14.34
N SER A 42 -8.62 14.73 15.65
CA SER A 42 -8.09 15.70 16.62
C SER A 42 -6.59 15.58 16.90
N ASP A 43 -5.95 14.49 16.49
CA ASP A 43 -4.51 14.29 16.71
C ASP A 43 -3.64 15.27 15.92
N PHE A 44 -2.46 15.57 16.47
CA PHE A 44 -1.35 16.14 15.73
C PHE A 44 -0.85 15.15 14.69
N LYS A 45 -0.68 15.61 13.45
CA LYS A 45 -0.20 14.78 12.33
C LYS A 45 1.14 15.29 11.83
N ILE A 46 2.12 14.41 11.83
CA ILE A 46 3.48 14.69 11.36
C ILE A 46 3.68 13.92 10.07
N PHE A 47 3.90 14.64 8.98
CA PHE A 47 4.14 14.09 7.66
C PHE A 47 5.63 14.05 7.40
N TYR A 48 6.17 12.87 7.12
CA TYR A 48 7.55 12.68 6.71
C TYR A 48 7.59 12.45 5.21
N GLN A 49 8.17 13.41 4.50
CA GLN A 49 8.52 13.30 3.10
C GLN A 49 9.96 12.80 2.97
N PRO A 50 10.16 11.54 2.54
CA PRO A 50 11.49 11.01 2.35
C PRO A 50 12.26 11.74 1.26
N ARG A 51 13.60 11.77 1.41
CA ARG A 51 14.57 12.24 0.43
C ARG A 51 15.49 11.09 0.03
N ASP A 52 16.39 11.36 -0.92
CA ASP A 52 17.49 10.45 -1.31
C ASP A 52 17.04 9.03 -1.70
N GLY A 53 15.86 8.92 -2.32
CA GLY A 53 15.34 7.66 -2.85
C GLY A 53 14.66 6.72 -1.84
N LEU A 54 14.48 7.12 -0.58
CA LEU A 54 13.75 6.32 0.40
C LEU A 54 12.30 6.06 -0.05
N ARG A 55 11.95 4.77 -0.14
CA ARG A 55 10.60 4.25 -0.38
C ARG A 55 10.07 3.59 0.91
N PRO A 56 9.24 4.27 1.72
CA PRO A 56 8.77 3.71 2.99
C PRO A 56 8.01 2.39 2.83
N ALA A 57 7.28 2.22 1.73
CA ALA A 57 6.53 0.99 1.44
C ALA A 57 7.42 -0.25 1.19
N SER A 58 8.74 -0.07 0.99
CA SER A 58 9.70 -1.17 0.88
C SER A 58 10.19 -1.68 2.24
N TRP A 59 9.78 -1.03 3.34
CA TRP A 59 10.12 -1.40 4.71
C TRP A 59 8.87 -1.87 5.45
N SER A 60 9.05 -2.73 6.46
CA SER A 60 7.93 -3.09 7.34
C SER A 60 7.54 -1.91 8.24
N ASP A 61 6.26 -1.83 8.60
CA ASP A 61 5.74 -0.81 9.50
C ASP A 61 6.53 -0.79 10.83
N ARG A 62 6.94 -1.96 11.32
CA ARG A 62 7.77 -2.09 12.53
C ARG A 62 9.14 -1.44 12.37
N GLN A 63 9.79 -1.57 11.22
CA GLN A 63 11.09 -0.94 10.97
C GLN A 63 10.96 0.58 10.89
N ILE A 64 9.91 1.08 10.22
CA ILE A 64 9.61 2.50 10.18
C ILE A 64 9.33 3.04 11.58
N ALA A 65 8.51 2.33 12.36
CA ALA A 65 8.19 2.71 13.74
C ALA A 65 9.42 2.76 14.64
N TYR A 66 10.24 1.72 14.60
CA TYR A 66 11.48 1.68 15.38
C TYR A 66 12.44 2.81 14.97
N GLY A 67 12.61 3.06 13.67
CA GLY A 67 13.43 4.16 13.18
C GLY A 67 12.93 5.51 13.66
N LEU A 68 11.61 5.74 13.61
CA LEU A 68 11.00 7.00 14.05
C LEU A 68 11.12 7.19 15.57
N GLN A 69 10.87 6.13 16.33
CA GLN A 69 11.03 6.13 17.79
C GLN A 69 12.47 6.45 18.19
N ALA A 70 13.46 5.79 17.57
CA ALA A 70 14.86 6.03 17.85
C ALA A 70 15.29 7.46 17.48
N ALA A 71 14.80 7.98 16.36
CA ALA A 71 15.12 9.34 15.91
C ALA A 71 14.46 10.43 16.76
N SER A 72 13.21 10.23 17.21
CA SER A 72 12.49 11.19 18.05
C SER A 72 12.90 11.15 19.51
N ARG A 73 13.60 10.09 19.94
CA ARG A 73 14.03 9.85 21.33
C ARG A 73 12.86 9.77 22.33
N ILE A 74 11.66 9.48 21.83
CA ILE A 74 10.49 9.23 22.68
C ILE A 74 10.66 7.85 23.34
N PRO A 75 10.45 7.73 24.67
CA PRO A 75 10.51 6.44 25.35
C PRO A 75 9.57 5.41 24.71
N GLU A 76 10.04 4.17 24.53
CA GLU A 76 9.30 3.11 23.84
C GLU A 76 7.88 2.91 24.39
N GLY A 77 7.75 2.92 25.71
CA GLY A 77 6.46 2.80 26.37
C GLY A 77 5.50 3.93 26.00
N ILE A 78 5.97 5.17 25.85
CA ILE A 78 5.11 6.28 25.44
C ILE A 78 4.78 6.16 23.95
N PHE A 79 5.80 5.90 23.13
CA PHE A 79 5.67 5.82 21.68
C PHE A 79 4.64 4.76 21.25
N ASN A 80 4.75 3.55 21.78
CA ASN A 80 3.88 2.43 21.41
C ASN A 80 2.40 2.63 21.81
N HIS A 81 2.12 3.49 22.80
CA HIS A 81 0.75 3.74 23.28
C HIS A 81 0.12 5.00 22.68
N GLN A 82 0.94 5.99 22.29
CA GLN A 82 0.45 7.31 21.91
C GLN A 82 0.73 7.67 20.45
N VAL A 83 1.57 6.92 19.74
CA VAL A 83 1.94 7.21 18.35
C VAL A 83 1.38 6.15 17.41
N ILE A 84 0.54 6.58 16.47
CA ILE A 84 0.05 5.75 15.38
C ILE A 84 0.84 6.11 14.12
N ILE A 85 1.38 5.10 13.44
CA ILE A 85 2.12 5.30 12.19
C ILE A 85 1.35 4.72 11.02
N GLN A 86 1.31 5.48 9.94
CA GLN A 86 0.70 5.06 8.69
C GLN A 86 1.63 5.35 7.52
N VAL A 87 1.93 4.31 6.73
CA VAL A 87 2.67 4.45 5.47
C VAL A 87 1.69 4.70 4.33
N GLN A 88 1.84 5.83 3.65
CA GLN A 88 1.07 6.15 2.43
C GLN A 88 1.91 5.85 1.19
N ALA A 89 1.85 4.60 0.74
CA ALA A 89 2.68 4.08 -0.36
C ALA A 89 2.56 4.89 -1.66
N ILE A 90 1.33 5.28 -2.04
CA ILE A 90 1.06 6.02 -3.30
C ILE A 90 1.74 7.39 -3.28
N GLN A 91 1.71 8.09 -2.15
CA GLN A 91 2.27 9.43 -2.00
C GLN A 91 3.75 9.42 -1.58
N ASN A 92 4.31 8.22 -1.34
CA ASN A 92 5.64 8.03 -0.77
C ASN A 92 5.83 8.83 0.53
N LEU A 93 4.88 8.72 1.46
CA LEU A 93 4.83 9.46 2.71
C LEU A 93 4.71 8.52 3.91
N VAL A 94 5.21 8.96 5.06
CA VAL A 94 4.88 8.38 6.36
C VAL A 94 4.16 9.43 7.18
N VAL A 95 3.08 9.05 7.85
CA VAL A 95 2.34 9.94 8.74
C VAL A 95 2.40 9.35 10.14
N ALA A 96 2.85 10.14 11.12
CA ALA A 96 2.71 9.83 12.53
C ALA A 96 1.57 10.68 13.11
N SER A 97 0.73 10.06 13.93
CA SER A 97 -0.41 10.69 14.62
C SER A 97 -0.22 10.53 16.12
N THR A 98 -0.40 11.60 16.87
CA THR A 98 -0.34 11.57 18.35
C THR A 98 -1.28 12.62 18.93
N PRO A 99 -1.98 12.33 20.04
CA PRO A 99 -2.73 13.34 20.80
C PRO A 99 -1.83 14.17 21.71
N ASN A 100 -0.58 13.75 21.95
CA ASN A 100 0.36 14.40 22.85
C ASN A 100 1.24 15.41 22.09
N GLU A 101 1.21 16.67 22.51
CA GLU A 101 1.95 17.80 21.92
C GLU A 101 3.46 17.63 22.04
N ASP A 102 4.00 17.21 23.19
CA ASP A 102 5.43 16.98 23.38
C ASP A 102 5.96 15.89 22.44
N CYS A 103 5.15 14.83 22.27
CA CYS A 103 5.46 13.78 21.30
C CYS A 103 5.42 14.31 19.86
N ALA A 104 4.47 15.20 19.55
CA ALA A 104 4.33 15.79 18.23
C ALA A 104 5.53 16.68 17.88
N GLU A 105 6.00 17.49 18.83
CA GLU A 105 7.19 18.32 18.67
C GLU A 105 8.45 17.48 18.47
N ALA A 106 8.66 16.47 19.32
CA ALA A 106 9.81 15.55 19.21
C ALA A 106 9.82 14.81 17.86
N LEU A 107 8.66 14.36 17.38
CA LEU A 107 8.48 13.79 16.06
C LEU A 107 8.76 14.81 14.95
N HIS A 108 8.26 16.04 15.08
CA HIS A 108 8.49 17.09 14.08
C HIS A 108 9.97 17.43 13.92
N HIS A 109 10.79 17.33 14.96
CA HIS A 109 12.23 17.58 14.87
C HIS A 109 13.05 16.46 14.20
N VAL A 110 12.43 15.34 13.84
CA VAL A 110 13.11 14.26 13.10
C VAL A 110 13.37 14.69 11.65
N THR A 111 14.65 14.82 11.32
CA THR A 111 15.14 15.17 9.97
C THR A 111 15.90 14.03 9.28
N THR A 112 16.20 12.97 10.01
CA THR A 112 16.87 11.76 9.50
C THR A 112 16.23 10.52 10.08
N LEU A 113 16.06 9.50 9.24
CA LEU A 113 15.52 8.21 9.62
C LEU A 113 16.54 7.11 9.31
N GLN A 114 16.95 6.37 10.34
CA GLN A 114 17.82 5.22 10.16
C GLN A 114 16.97 3.96 9.99
N LEU A 115 17.14 3.28 8.87
CA LEU A 115 16.45 2.03 8.55
C LEU A 115 17.48 0.97 8.16
N GLY A 116 17.59 -0.08 8.98
CA GLY A 116 18.68 -1.05 8.86
C GLY A 116 20.05 -0.37 9.02
N ALA A 117 20.92 -0.55 8.03
CA ALA A 117 22.27 0.04 8.02
C ALA A 117 22.35 1.40 7.29
N VAL A 118 21.23 1.96 6.82
CA VAL A 118 21.23 3.16 5.98
C VAL A 118 20.48 4.30 6.69
N THR A 119 21.04 5.50 6.63
CA THR A 119 20.42 6.72 7.12
C THR A 119 19.86 7.53 5.95
N TYR A 120 18.58 7.84 6.00
CA TYR A 120 17.88 8.61 4.99
C TYR A 120 17.51 9.99 5.53
N LYS A 121 17.60 11.03 4.70
CA LYS A 121 17.05 12.34 5.04
C LYS A 121 15.53 12.33 4.86
N VAL A 122 14.84 13.04 5.73
CA VAL A 122 13.39 13.25 5.65
C VAL A 122 13.08 14.72 5.91
N LEU A 123 12.06 15.26 5.26
CA LEU A 123 11.45 16.52 5.66
C LEU A 123 10.20 16.23 6.46
N SER A 124 10.05 16.90 7.59
CA SER A 124 8.90 16.78 8.48
C SER A 124 8.00 18.00 8.37
N TYR A 125 6.69 17.79 8.41
CA TYR A 125 5.69 18.84 8.44
C TYR A 125 4.67 18.53 9.53
N LEU A 126 4.42 19.46 10.44
CA LEU A 126 3.42 19.32 11.49
C LEU A 126 2.10 19.98 11.04
N LYS A 127 0.98 19.27 11.24
CA LYS A 127 -0.35 19.81 11.06
C LYS A 127 -1.26 19.37 12.21
N HIS A 128 -1.81 20.35 12.91
CA HIS A 128 -2.85 20.14 13.91
C HIS A 128 -4.21 20.43 13.28
N PHE A 129 -5.21 19.58 13.55
CA PHE A 129 -6.58 19.76 13.08
C PHE A 129 -7.46 19.98 14.32
N PRO A 130 -7.61 21.24 14.78
CA PRO A 130 -8.49 21.51 15.92
C PRO A 130 -9.92 21.06 15.57
N GLU A 131 -10.61 20.45 16.54
CA GLU A 131 -12.02 20.13 16.38
C GLU A 131 -12.79 21.43 16.09
N THR A 132 -13.38 21.52 14.90
CA THR A 132 -14.31 22.60 14.59
C THR A 132 -15.57 22.35 15.41
N VAL A 133 -15.69 23.05 16.55
CA VAL A 133 -16.94 23.18 17.30
C VAL A 133 -17.95 23.83 16.36
N LYS A 134 -19.01 23.08 16.00
CA LYS A 134 -20.15 23.58 15.21
C LYS A 134 -21.19 24.24 16.10
#